data_AF-A0A1F8SZ57-F1
#
_entry.id   AF-A0A1F8SZ57-F1
#
_cell.length_a   1.000
_cell.length_b   1.000
_cell.length_c   1.000
_cell.angle_alpha   90.00
_cell.angle_beta   90.00
_cell.angle_gamma   90.00
#
_symmetry.space_group_name_H-M   'P 1'
#
loop_
_entity.id
_entity.type
_entity.pdbx_description
1 polymer ?
#
loop_
_entity_poly.entity_id
_entity_poly.type
_entity_poly.pdbx_seq_one_letter_code
_entity_poly.pdbx_strand_id
1 'polypeptide(L)'
;MAKMATFVQNADEMAAAYQALYGKEWTTDELAVADASGIVPEDAGYLWLKKVTYNGVVVLDDGDMVDAAFAGLELPEGEEPGFGWTGYSSVEATEEGELNMAPCFGMEPVMGIFKTSFLGIANNAPHPNAAKLFIRFILSDVGLAPWTEWGTYPAAEGLTVFEGNLPLAELLPQVWEMDPIFDWENVSKVRDFWAASLLVAP
;
A
#
# COMPACT_ATOMS: atom_id res chain seq x y z
N MET A 1 7.13 2.32 -4.96
CA MET A 1 7.85 3.24 -4.04
C MET A 1 7.02 4.40 -3.52
N ALA A 2 6.15 5.06 -4.31
CA ALA A 2 5.27 6.11 -3.77
C ALA A 2 4.50 5.63 -2.52
N LYS A 3 3.86 4.44 -2.59
CA LYS A 3 3.25 3.76 -1.45
C LYS A 3 4.17 3.59 -0.21
N MET A 4 5.48 3.37 -0.40
CA MET A 4 6.40 3.22 0.75
C MET A 4 6.66 4.57 1.44
N ALA A 5 6.57 5.69 0.72
CA ALA A 5 6.67 7.02 1.31
C ALA A 5 5.48 7.34 2.22
N THR A 6 4.31 6.71 2.02
CA THR A 6 3.14 6.87 2.89
C THR A 6 3.40 6.41 4.34
N PHE A 7 4.31 5.45 4.58
CA PHE A 7 4.72 5.08 5.94
C PHE A 7 5.52 6.20 6.63
N VAL A 8 6.35 6.91 5.86
CA VAL A 8 7.12 8.06 6.32
C VAL A 8 6.21 9.28 6.52
N GLN A 9 5.22 9.45 5.64
CA GLN A 9 4.19 10.50 5.79
C GLN A 9 3.45 10.39 7.14
N ASN A 10 3.19 9.17 7.60
CA ASN A 10 2.43 8.89 8.84
C ASN A 10 3.36 8.48 10.00
N ALA A 11 4.56 9.06 10.07
CA ALA A 11 5.57 8.69 11.06
C ALA A 11 5.11 8.90 12.52
N ASP A 12 4.25 9.87 12.80
CA ASP A 12 3.71 10.09 14.15
C ASP A 12 2.81 8.93 14.61
N GLU A 13 1.94 8.44 13.73
CA GLU A 13 1.11 7.26 14.00
C GLU A 13 1.98 6.00 14.15
N MET A 14 3.03 5.88 13.34
CA MET A 14 4.02 4.81 13.47
C MET A 14 4.76 4.86 14.81
N ALA A 15 5.14 6.04 15.28
CA ALA A 15 5.77 6.23 16.58
C ALA A 15 4.82 5.83 17.72
N ALA A 16 3.56 6.24 17.64
CA ALA A 16 2.53 5.86 18.60
C ALA A 16 2.29 4.35 18.63
N ALA A 17 2.16 3.71 17.46
CA ALA A 17 2.01 2.26 17.34
C ALA A 17 3.24 1.51 17.87
N TYR A 18 4.44 2.00 17.60
CA TYR A 18 5.68 1.44 18.14
C TYR A 18 5.69 1.50 19.68
N GLN A 19 5.35 2.65 20.27
CA GLN A 19 5.28 2.83 21.72
C GLN A 19 4.18 1.95 22.33
N ALA A 20 3.02 1.79 21.69
CA ALA A 20 1.96 0.91 22.15
C ALA A 20 2.37 -0.57 22.15
N LEU A 21 3.08 -1.00 21.09
CA LEU A 21 3.52 -2.39 20.93
C LEU A 21 4.69 -2.76 21.85
N TYR A 22 5.72 -1.90 21.95
CA TYR A 22 6.96 -2.22 22.66
C TYR A 22 7.10 -1.56 24.03
N GLY A 23 6.21 -0.62 24.38
CA GLY A 23 6.27 0.12 25.64
C GLY A 23 7.45 1.09 25.76
N LYS A 24 8.14 1.42 24.66
CA LYS A 24 9.30 2.31 24.63
C LYS A 24 9.33 3.16 23.36
N GLU A 25 10.00 4.32 23.46
CA GLU A 25 10.14 5.26 22.34
C GLU A 25 10.94 4.61 21.19
N TRP A 26 10.53 4.86 19.96
CA TRP A 26 11.16 4.29 18.76
C TRP A 26 12.64 4.65 18.64
N THR A 27 13.04 5.82 19.14
CA THR A 27 14.44 6.29 19.15
C THR A 27 15.36 5.43 20.03
N THR A 28 14.79 4.56 20.87
CA THR A 28 15.54 3.62 21.72
C THR A 28 15.68 2.23 21.08
N ASP A 29 15.19 2.04 19.86
CA ASP A 29 15.39 0.82 19.08
C ASP A 29 16.87 0.69 18.67
N GLU A 30 17.40 -0.53 18.67
CA GLU A 30 18.78 -0.81 18.26
C GLU A 30 19.01 -0.52 16.77
N LEU A 31 17.95 -0.49 15.97
CA LEU A 31 17.99 -0.12 14.56
C LEU A 31 17.74 1.37 14.31
N ALA A 32 17.44 2.17 15.35
CA ALA A 32 17.29 3.64 15.28
C ALA A 32 18.63 4.40 15.22
N VAL A 33 19.73 3.70 14.90
CA VAL A 33 21.07 4.26 14.67
C VAL A 33 21.54 3.95 13.26
N ALA A 34 22.65 4.56 12.84
CA ALA A 34 23.28 4.23 11.56
C ALA A 34 23.77 2.77 11.55
N ASP A 35 23.51 2.08 10.44
CA ASP A 35 24.09 0.76 10.13
C ASP A 35 25.30 0.93 9.17
N ALA A 36 25.69 -0.15 8.48
CA ALA A 36 26.80 -0.11 7.52
C ALA A 36 26.56 0.83 6.31
N SER A 37 25.31 1.26 6.06
CA SER A 37 24.99 2.29 5.06
C SER A 37 25.37 3.70 5.52
N GLY A 38 25.56 3.90 6.82
CA GLY A 38 25.83 5.21 7.42
C GLY A 38 24.60 6.10 7.56
N ILE A 39 23.40 5.62 7.23
CA ILE A 39 22.16 6.40 7.28
C ILE A 39 21.39 6.09 8.57
N VAL A 40 21.01 7.15 9.31
CA VAL A 40 20.17 7.05 10.52
C VAL A 40 18.71 7.20 10.12
N PRO A 41 17.78 6.38 10.63
CA PRO A 41 16.35 6.63 10.45
C PRO A 41 15.94 8.00 11.00
N GLU A 42 15.28 8.81 10.17
CA GLU A 42 14.90 10.18 10.55
C GLU A 42 13.66 10.23 11.45
N ASP A 43 12.78 9.24 11.29
CA ASP A 43 11.53 9.11 12.01
C ASP A 43 11.12 7.62 12.16
N ALA A 44 9.97 7.37 12.80
CA ALA A 44 9.48 6.01 13.03
C ALA A 44 9.05 5.29 11.74
N GLY A 45 8.67 6.01 10.69
CA GLY A 45 8.38 5.43 9.37
C GLY A 45 9.66 4.90 8.70
N TYR A 46 10.75 5.68 8.74
CA TYR A 46 12.07 5.22 8.30
C TYR A 46 12.60 4.07 9.16
N LEU A 47 12.38 4.10 10.49
CA LEU A 47 12.76 2.97 11.34
C LEU A 47 12.02 1.72 10.89
N TRP A 48 10.70 1.80 10.68
CA TRP A 48 9.92 0.66 10.24
C TRP A 48 10.40 0.11 8.90
N LEU A 49 10.67 0.98 7.92
CA LEU A 49 11.25 0.57 6.63
C LEU A 49 12.54 -0.24 6.84
N LYS A 50 13.45 0.26 7.69
CA LYS A 50 14.67 -0.47 8.03
C LYS A 50 14.39 -1.80 8.74
N LYS A 51 13.46 -1.84 9.70
CA LYS A 51 13.12 -3.09 10.40
C LYS A 51 12.54 -4.14 9.45
N VAL A 52 11.76 -3.73 8.47
CA VAL A 52 11.22 -4.64 7.44
C VAL A 52 12.35 -5.28 6.64
N THR A 53 13.41 -4.54 6.27
CA THR A 53 14.55 -5.16 5.58
C THR A 53 15.29 -6.16 6.45
N TYR A 54 15.44 -5.87 7.75
CA TYR A 54 16.08 -6.76 8.72
C TYR A 54 15.23 -8.00 9.07
N ASN A 55 13.93 -7.99 8.75
CA ASN A 55 13.05 -9.14 8.89
C ASN A 55 13.10 -10.09 7.67
N GLY A 56 14.01 -9.86 6.71
CA GLY A 56 14.18 -10.73 5.55
C GLY A 56 13.08 -10.59 4.49
N VAL A 57 12.59 -9.37 4.29
CA VAL A 57 11.57 -9.07 3.26
C VAL A 57 12.01 -9.55 1.87
N VAL A 58 11.08 -10.16 1.14
CA VAL A 58 11.27 -10.51 -0.27
C VAL A 58 10.64 -9.43 -1.14
N VAL A 59 11.43 -8.89 -2.07
CA VAL A 59 10.95 -7.89 -3.04
C VAL A 59 10.64 -8.60 -4.36
N LEU A 60 9.39 -8.49 -4.80
CA LEU A 60 8.88 -9.04 -6.06
C LEU A 60 8.44 -7.91 -6.99
N ASP A 61 8.36 -8.20 -8.28
CA ASP A 61 8.15 -7.18 -9.32
C ASP A 61 6.72 -6.60 -9.32
N ASP A 62 5.72 -7.41 -8.96
CA ASP A 62 4.31 -7.02 -8.92
C ASP A 62 3.50 -7.80 -7.87
N GLY A 63 2.22 -7.44 -7.73
CA GLY A 63 1.30 -8.05 -6.78
C GLY A 63 0.95 -9.50 -7.10
N ASP A 64 0.83 -9.85 -8.39
CA ASP A 64 0.50 -11.22 -8.81
C ASP A 64 1.63 -12.19 -8.40
N MET A 65 2.89 -11.75 -8.46
CA MET A 65 4.02 -12.52 -7.95
C MET A 65 4.00 -12.65 -6.42
N VAL A 66 3.55 -11.62 -5.69
CA VAL A 66 3.34 -11.69 -4.23
C VAL A 66 2.26 -12.72 -3.92
N ASP A 67 1.14 -12.68 -4.61
CA ASP A 67 0.02 -13.60 -4.43
C ASP A 67 0.44 -15.04 -4.73
N ALA A 68 1.15 -15.27 -5.84
CA ALA A 68 1.68 -16.59 -6.17
C ALA A 68 2.66 -17.13 -5.12
N ALA A 69 3.47 -16.26 -4.52
CA ALA A 69 4.48 -16.66 -3.53
C ALA A 69 3.92 -16.88 -2.12
N PHE A 70 2.90 -16.13 -1.73
CA PHE A 70 2.42 -16.06 -0.34
C PHE A 70 0.94 -16.43 -0.15
N ALA A 71 0.19 -16.63 -1.23
CA ALA A 71 -1.22 -17.00 -1.21
C ALA A 71 -1.56 -18.22 -2.11
N GLY A 72 -0.56 -18.91 -2.66
CA GLY A 72 -0.79 -20.10 -3.48
C GLY A 72 -1.47 -21.25 -2.72
N LEU A 73 -2.34 -22.00 -3.40
CA LEU A 73 -3.09 -23.12 -2.81
C LEU A 73 -2.20 -24.28 -2.33
N GLU A 74 -0.96 -24.36 -2.83
CA GLU A 74 0.01 -25.40 -2.50
C GLU A 74 0.83 -25.09 -1.23
N LEU A 75 0.59 -23.95 -0.58
CA LEU A 75 1.29 -23.60 0.65
C LEU A 75 1.03 -24.64 1.76
N PRO A 76 2.06 -25.03 2.53
CA PRO A 76 1.92 -26.08 3.54
C PRO A 76 0.86 -25.73 4.60
N GLU A 77 -0.06 -26.65 4.87
CA GLU A 77 -0.99 -26.51 5.99
C GLU A 77 -0.23 -26.51 7.32
N GLY A 78 -0.50 -25.52 8.17
CA GLY A 78 0.04 -25.44 9.53
C GLY A 78 1.42 -24.77 9.65
N GLU A 79 2.01 -24.32 8.54
CA GLU A 79 3.09 -23.32 8.58
C GLU A 79 2.47 -21.93 8.73
N GLU A 80 3.11 -21.05 9.52
CA GLU A 80 2.64 -19.68 9.67
C GLU A 80 2.74 -18.98 8.30
N PRO A 81 1.60 -18.56 7.71
CA PRO A 81 1.64 -17.92 6.40
C PRO A 81 2.38 -16.59 6.53
N GLY A 82 3.24 -16.29 5.55
CA GLY A 82 3.82 -14.96 5.42
C GLY A 82 2.72 -13.91 5.14
N PHE A 83 3.03 -12.65 5.42
CA PHE A 83 2.19 -11.53 4.98
C PHE A 83 2.83 -10.83 3.78
N GLY A 84 2.01 -10.48 2.80
CA GLY A 84 2.42 -9.80 1.58
C GLY A 84 1.61 -8.52 1.36
N TRP A 85 2.22 -7.52 0.73
CA TRP A 85 1.48 -6.37 0.23
C TRP A 85 1.01 -6.61 -1.19
N THR A 86 -0.30 -6.75 -1.35
CA THR A 86 -0.96 -6.95 -2.64
C THR A 86 -2.16 -6.01 -2.80
N GLY A 87 -2.82 -6.07 -3.95
CA GLY A 87 -4.05 -5.32 -4.22
C GLY A 87 -5.24 -5.91 -3.46
N TYR A 88 -6.14 -5.07 -2.97
CA TYR A 88 -7.41 -5.57 -2.43
C TYR A 88 -8.26 -6.30 -3.50
N SER A 89 -8.00 -6.02 -4.79
CA SER A 89 -8.55 -6.76 -5.93
C SER A 89 -8.22 -8.25 -5.90
N SER A 90 -7.10 -8.68 -5.31
CA SER A 90 -6.71 -10.10 -5.24
C SER A 90 -7.66 -10.97 -4.41
N VAL A 91 -8.58 -10.35 -3.65
CA VAL A 91 -9.69 -11.07 -3.02
C VAL A 91 -10.60 -11.74 -4.04
N GLU A 92 -10.72 -11.18 -5.26
CA GLU A 92 -11.46 -11.82 -6.35
C GLU A 92 -10.94 -13.24 -6.62
N ALA A 93 -9.62 -13.40 -6.78
CA ALA A 93 -9.00 -14.71 -7.00
C ALA A 93 -9.15 -15.64 -5.78
N THR A 94 -9.29 -15.10 -4.57
CA THR A 94 -9.62 -15.89 -3.38
C THR A 94 -11.06 -16.40 -3.44
N GLU A 95 -12.02 -15.55 -3.81
CA GLU A 95 -13.43 -15.92 -3.98
C GLU A 95 -13.64 -16.95 -5.11
N GLU A 96 -12.79 -16.90 -6.14
CA GLU A 96 -12.74 -17.88 -7.24
C GLU A 96 -12.02 -19.19 -6.85
N GLY A 97 -11.41 -19.24 -5.66
CA GLY A 97 -10.70 -20.40 -5.14
C GLY A 97 -9.33 -20.64 -5.76
N GLU A 98 -8.72 -19.61 -6.35
CA GLU A 98 -7.39 -19.65 -6.97
C GLU A 98 -6.28 -19.26 -5.98
N LEU A 99 -6.62 -18.50 -4.93
CA LEU A 99 -5.72 -18.08 -3.86
C LEU A 99 -6.28 -18.44 -2.47
N ASN A 100 -5.39 -18.56 -1.50
CA ASN A 100 -5.69 -18.76 -0.08
C ASN A 100 -5.12 -17.59 0.74
N MET A 101 -5.76 -16.42 0.64
CA MET A 101 -5.41 -15.22 1.42
C MET A 101 -6.66 -14.56 2.02
N ALA A 102 -6.45 -13.69 3.00
CA ALA A 102 -7.49 -12.82 3.51
C ALA A 102 -6.90 -11.43 3.82
N PRO A 103 -7.65 -10.33 3.62
CA PRO A 103 -7.21 -9.01 4.06
C PRO A 103 -7.00 -8.98 5.58
N CYS A 104 -5.91 -8.33 6.03
CA CYS A 104 -5.61 -8.14 7.45
C CYS A 104 -6.42 -7.00 8.08
N PHE A 105 -7.75 -7.07 8.03
CA PHE A 105 -8.62 -6.04 8.64
C PHE A 105 -8.34 -5.87 10.13
N GLY A 106 -8.41 -4.63 10.60
CA GLY A 106 -8.11 -4.27 12.00
C GLY A 106 -6.64 -4.32 12.41
N MET A 107 -5.71 -4.52 11.46
CA MET A 107 -4.27 -4.42 11.75
C MET A 107 -3.89 -2.99 12.14
N GLU A 108 -3.10 -2.85 13.20
CA GLU A 108 -2.55 -1.57 13.66
C GLU A 108 -1.13 -1.32 13.09
N PRO A 109 -0.76 -0.07 12.75
CA PRO A 109 -1.62 1.12 12.80
C PRO A 109 -2.67 1.16 11.68
N VAL A 110 -2.38 0.55 10.53
CA VAL A 110 -3.31 0.39 9.40
C VAL A 110 -3.06 -0.92 8.67
N MET A 111 -4.07 -1.43 7.98
CA MET A 111 -3.96 -2.63 7.14
C MET A 111 -3.25 -2.36 5.81
N GLY A 112 -3.25 -1.11 5.33
CA GLY A 112 -2.67 -0.77 4.04
C GLY A 112 -2.84 0.68 3.63
N ILE A 113 -2.76 0.93 2.32
CA ILE A 113 -2.74 2.27 1.74
C ILE A 113 -3.87 2.41 0.73
N PHE A 114 -4.66 3.47 0.90
CA PHE A 114 -5.70 3.89 -0.03
C PHE A 114 -5.09 4.75 -1.13
N LYS A 115 -4.97 4.16 -2.32
CA LYS A 115 -4.41 4.82 -3.50
C LYS A 115 -5.52 5.44 -4.34
N THR A 116 -5.34 6.71 -4.70
CA THR A 116 -6.16 7.36 -5.72
C THR A 116 -5.54 7.21 -7.12
N SER A 117 -6.36 6.85 -8.11
CA SER A 117 -6.01 6.89 -9.52
C SER A 117 -6.59 8.14 -10.17
N PHE A 118 -5.78 8.87 -10.92
CA PHE A 118 -6.17 10.14 -11.52
C PHE A 118 -6.34 10.02 -13.04
N LEU A 119 -7.38 10.67 -13.58
CA LEU A 119 -7.54 10.87 -15.01
C LEU A 119 -7.09 12.29 -15.38
N GLY A 120 -6.02 12.37 -16.17
CA GLY A 120 -5.44 13.65 -16.63
C GLY A 120 -5.57 13.82 -18.14
N ILE A 121 -5.69 15.06 -18.60
CA ILE A 121 -5.54 15.42 -20.02
C ILE A 121 -4.13 15.95 -20.21
N ALA A 122 -3.32 15.25 -21.02
CA ALA A 122 -1.98 15.68 -21.34
C ALA A 122 -1.98 17.08 -21.97
N ASN A 123 -0.96 17.89 -21.65
CA ASN A 123 -0.77 19.18 -22.29
C ASN A 123 -0.62 18.99 -23.81
N ASN A 124 -1.27 19.84 -24.61
CA ASN A 124 -1.33 19.73 -26.07
C ASN A 124 -1.91 18.42 -26.61
N ALA A 125 -2.78 17.72 -25.86
CA ALA A 125 -3.51 16.58 -26.40
C ALA A 125 -4.21 16.97 -27.73
N PRO A 126 -4.15 16.14 -28.78
CA PRO A 126 -4.69 16.48 -30.10
C PRO A 126 -6.22 16.65 -30.10
N HIS A 127 -6.91 16.03 -29.14
CA HIS A 127 -8.36 16.04 -29.01
C HIS A 127 -8.82 16.29 -27.56
N PRO A 128 -8.56 17.48 -26.98
CA PRO A 128 -8.79 17.72 -25.56
C PRO A 128 -10.29 17.72 -25.20
N ASN A 129 -11.16 18.11 -26.14
CA ASN A 129 -12.61 18.07 -25.94
C ASN A 129 -13.16 16.64 -25.96
N ALA A 130 -12.59 15.75 -26.78
CA ALA A 130 -12.97 14.33 -26.77
C ALA A 130 -12.51 13.66 -25.47
N ALA A 131 -11.31 13.98 -24.99
CA ALA A 131 -10.81 13.49 -23.70
C ALA A 131 -11.71 13.93 -22.52
N LYS A 132 -12.19 15.18 -22.51
CA LYS A 132 -13.17 15.64 -21.50
C LYS A 132 -14.46 14.81 -21.51
N LEU A 133 -14.99 14.50 -22.70
CA LEU A 133 -16.18 13.66 -22.83
C LEU A 133 -15.91 12.23 -22.34
N PHE A 134 -14.74 11.66 -22.64
CA PHE A 134 -14.35 10.35 -22.15
C PHE A 134 -14.24 10.31 -20.62
N ILE A 135 -13.59 11.30 -20.00
CA ILE A 135 -13.49 11.39 -18.53
C ILE A 135 -14.89 11.51 -17.91
N ARG A 136 -15.78 12.30 -18.52
CA ARG A 136 -17.18 12.37 -18.05
C ARG A 136 -17.91 11.03 -18.21
N PHE A 137 -17.66 10.30 -19.28
CA PHE A 137 -18.28 9.01 -19.53
C PHE A 137 -17.80 7.94 -18.55
N ILE A 138 -16.49 7.83 -18.32
CA ILE A 138 -15.92 6.81 -17.43
C ILE A 138 -16.30 7.02 -15.95
N LEU A 139 -16.63 8.26 -15.56
CA LEU A 139 -17.17 8.62 -14.24
C LEU A 139 -18.71 8.53 -14.16
N SER A 140 -19.35 7.77 -15.05
CA SER A 140 -20.79 7.45 -14.98
C SER A 140 -21.00 5.96 -14.69
N ASP A 141 -22.20 5.58 -14.23
CA ASP A 141 -22.52 4.16 -13.95
C ASP A 141 -22.15 3.23 -15.12
N VAL A 142 -22.52 3.60 -16.34
CA VAL A 142 -22.27 2.78 -17.54
C VAL A 142 -20.77 2.72 -17.89
N GLY A 143 -20.05 3.81 -17.70
CA GLY A 143 -18.62 3.86 -17.99
C GLY A 143 -17.77 3.15 -16.94
N LEU A 144 -18.19 3.19 -15.68
CA LEU A 144 -17.49 2.56 -14.56
C LEU A 144 -17.85 1.07 -14.39
N ALA A 145 -19.00 0.62 -14.91
CA ALA A 145 -19.48 -0.76 -14.75
C ALA A 145 -18.40 -1.86 -14.98
N PRO A 146 -17.53 -1.79 -16.00
CA PRO A 146 -16.48 -2.80 -16.21
C PRO A 146 -15.38 -2.81 -15.15
N TRP A 147 -15.29 -1.78 -14.31
CA TRP A 147 -14.29 -1.60 -13.24
C TRP A 147 -14.90 -1.73 -11.85
N THR A 148 -16.21 -2.01 -11.76
CA THR A 148 -16.91 -2.15 -10.48
C THR A 148 -16.68 -3.56 -9.94
N GLU A 149 -15.48 -3.77 -9.43
CA GLU A 149 -14.95 -5.05 -8.94
C GLU A 149 -14.26 -4.89 -7.57
N TRP A 150 -13.72 -5.98 -7.05
CA TRP A 150 -12.98 -6.00 -5.78
C TRP A 150 -11.86 -4.94 -5.77
N GLY A 151 -11.74 -4.24 -4.65
CA GLY A 151 -10.71 -3.21 -4.47
C GLY A 151 -10.98 -1.86 -5.17
N THR A 152 -12.01 -1.75 -6.02
CA THR A 152 -12.35 -0.48 -6.68
C THR A 152 -13.38 0.32 -5.88
N TYR A 153 -13.05 1.58 -5.60
CA TYR A 153 -13.93 2.56 -5.00
C TYR A 153 -14.16 3.72 -5.97
N PRO A 154 -15.41 3.99 -6.39
CA PRO A 154 -15.73 5.10 -7.26
C PRO A 154 -15.36 6.45 -6.64
N ALA A 155 -14.66 7.30 -7.38
CA ALA A 155 -14.34 8.66 -6.95
C ALA A 155 -15.47 9.68 -7.19
N ALA A 156 -16.43 9.34 -8.06
CA ALA A 156 -17.56 10.22 -8.35
C ALA A 156 -18.72 9.94 -7.39
N GLU A 157 -19.35 11.01 -6.90
CA GLU A 157 -20.51 10.91 -6.00
C GLU A 157 -21.68 10.19 -6.66
N GLY A 158 -22.40 9.40 -5.87
CA GLY A 158 -23.62 8.72 -6.29
C GLY A 158 -23.42 7.40 -7.04
N LEU A 159 -22.18 7.01 -7.33
CA LEU A 159 -21.87 5.70 -7.91
C LEU A 159 -21.81 4.63 -6.80
N THR A 160 -22.27 3.43 -7.12
CA THR A 160 -22.29 2.30 -6.18
C THR A 160 -20.90 1.69 -6.04
N VAL A 161 -20.49 1.42 -4.79
CA VAL A 161 -19.34 0.58 -4.49
C VAL A 161 -19.70 -0.88 -4.80
N PHE A 162 -18.73 -1.67 -5.27
CA PHE A 162 -18.91 -3.10 -5.47
C PHE A 162 -19.36 -3.78 -4.17
N GLU A 163 -20.41 -4.61 -4.21
CA GLU A 163 -21.07 -5.16 -3.02
C GLU A 163 -20.15 -6.00 -2.12
N GLY A 164 -19.14 -6.66 -2.71
CA GLY A 164 -18.14 -7.41 -1.95
C GLY A 164 -17.20 -6.54 -1.12
N ASN A 165 -16.92 -5.31 -1.56
CA ASN A 165 -16.01 -4.42 -0.86
C ASN A 165 -16.58 -3.98 0.48
N LEU A 166 -15.70 -3.74 1.46
CA LEU A 166 -16.10 -3.01 2.66
C LEU A 166 -16.73 -1.66 2.30
N PRO A 167 -17.76 -1.20 3.03
CA PRO A 167 -18.23 0.16 2.88
C PRO A 167 -17.06 1.14 3.05
N LEU A 168 -16.98 2.17 2.20
CA LEU A 168 -15.84 3.11 2.23
C LEU A 168 -15.63 3.73 3.62
N ALA A 169 -16.72 4.04 4.33
CA ALA A 169 -16.67 4.59 5.69
C ALA A 169 -16.07 3.62 6.73
N GLU A 170 -16.12 2.31 6.47
CA GLU A 170 -15.50 1.28 7.30
C GLU A 170 -14.06 0.99 6.86
N LEU A 171 -13.74 1.14 5.57
CA LEU A 171 -12.38 0.95 5.07
C LEU A 171 -11.45 2.12 5.46
N LEU A 172 -11.87 3.36 5.26
CA LEU A 172 -10.99 4.55 5.41
C LEU A 172 -10.27 4.64 6.76
N PRO A 173 -10.88 4.32 7.92
CA PRO A 173 -10.17 4.32 9.20
C PRO A 173 -9.07 3.25 9.32
N GLN A 174 -9.02 2.27 8.42
CA GLN A 174 -8.09 1.14 8.47
C GLN A 174 -6.94 1.27 7.46
N VAL A 175 -6.87 2.36 6.71
CA VAL A 175 -5.89 2.58 5.65
C VAL A 175 -5.38 4.02 5.71
N TRP A 176 -4.14 4.24 5.29
CA TRP A 176 -3.67 5.60 5.05
C TRP A 176 -3.98 6.05 3.64
N GLU A 177 -4.54 7.26 3.52
CA GLU A 177 -4.67 7.91 2.24
C GLU A 177 -3.31 8.40 1.75
N MET A 178 -2.99 8.01 0.51
CA MET A 178 -1.77 8.42 -0.16
C MET A 178 -1.83 9.92 -0.53
N ASP A 179 -0.86 10.72 -0.09
CA ASP A 179 -0.69 12.10 -0.55
C ASP A 179 0.28 12.13 -1.75
N PRO A 180 -0.21 12.37 -2.98
CA PRO A 180 0.64 12.36 -4.17
C PRO A 180 1.66 13.51 -4.20
N ILE A 181 1.43 14.61 -3.47
CA ILE A 181 2.38 15.73 -3.38
C ILE A 181 3.53 15.32 -2.46
N PHE A 182 3.22 14.83 -1.25
CA PHE A 182 4.22 14.33 -0.33
C PHE A 182 5.06 13.21 -0.97
N ASP A 183 4.39 12.25 -1.62
CA ASP A 183 5.05 11.16 -2.32
C ASP A 183 6.00 11.69 -3.39
N TRP A 184 5.56 12.63 -4.25
CA TRP A 184 6.41 13.21 -5.28
C TRP A 184 7.67 13.87 -4.69
N GLU A 185 7.52 14.61 -3.60
CA GLU A 185 8.61 15.34 -2.95
C GLU A 185 9.59 14.41 -2.21
N ASN A 186 9.11 13.28 -1.69
CA ASN A 186 9.90 12.41 -0.80
C ASN A 186 10.30 11.05 -1.40
N VAL A 187 9.65 10.58 -2.48
CA VAL A 187 9.83 9.21 -3.01
C VAL A 187 11.27 8.88 -3.34
N SER A 188 12.06 9.84 -3.84
CA SER A 188 13.47 9.58 -4.18
C SER A 188 14.28 9.32 -2.92
N LYS A 189 14.09 10.14 -1.88
CA LYS A 189 14.78 9.99 -0.59
C LYS A 189 14.39 8.70 0.11
N VAL A 190 13.09 8.39 0.15
CA VAL A 190 12.57 7.14 0.75
C VAL A 190 13.09 5.92 0.01
N ARG A 191 13.09 5.95 -1.33
CA ARG A 191 13.64 4.86 -2.15
C ARG A 191 15.13 4.65 -1.89
N ASP A 192 15.91 5.72 -1.86
CA ASP A 192 17.36 5.62 -1.70
C ASP A 192 17.72 5.09 -0.29
N PHE A 193 16.99 5.53 0.75
CA PHE A 193 17.08 4.93 2.09
C PHE A 193 16.76 3.43 2.06
N TRP A 194 15.62 3.05 1.49
CA TRP A 194 15.19 1.64 1.41
C TRP A 194 16.22 0.76 0.70
N ALA A 195 16.73 1.21 -0.45
CA ALA A 195 17.75 0.50 -1.21
C ALA A 195 19.05 0.34 -0.41
N ALA A 196 19.48 1.39 0.30
CA ALA A 196 20.66 1.32 1.17
C ALA A 196 20.46 0.35 2.34
N SER A 197 19.28 0.35 2.97
CA SER A 197 18.94 -0.59 4.06
C SER A 197 18.89 -2.04 3.59
N LEU A 198 18.37 -2.31 2.38
CA LEU A 198 18.37 -3.67 1.81
C LEU A 198 19.78 -4.20 1.56
N LEU A 199 20.73 -3.36 1.16
CA LEU A 199 22.10 -3.78 0.85
C LEU A 199 22.91 -4.19 2.08
N VAL A 200 22.48 -3.76 3.27
CA VAL A 200 23.22 -3.94 4.53
C VAL A 200 22.46 -4.77 5.56
N ALA A 201 21.19 -5.09 5.29
CA ALA A 201 20.44 -6.05 6.07
C ALA A 201 21.12 -7.43 6.02
N PRO A 202 21.07 -8.19 7.12
CA PRO A 202 21.75 -9.49 7.25
C PRO A 202 21.17 -10.60 6.37
#